data_AF-A0A956Y1Y7-F1
#
_entry.id   AF-A0A956Y1Y7-F1
#
_cell.length_a   1.000
_cell.length_b   1.000
_cell.length_c   1.000
_cell.angle_alpha   90.00
_cell.angle_beta   90.00
_cell.angle_gamma   90.00
#
_symmetry.space_group_name_H-M   'P 1'
#
loop_
_entity.id
_entity.type
_entity.pdbx_description
1 polymer ?
#
loop_
_entity_poly.entity_id
_entity_poly.type
_entity_poly.pdbx_seq_one_letter_code
_entity_poly.pdbx_strand_id
1 'polypeptide(L)'
;MSNSGGKSGAKRLIMAATGYRHMGYSVIPVFGKARPGSEKIAAVPWKAFQQRHATEYEIGQWYDQNDFAGLAIITGRISGLVVLDFDDEILAQSFARQLPHLTQTRTIRSGSRGLPHYYYKLASHLSISTHKCTGVDLQADGRYVVTSPTEGYTLERGGQPLMLTS
;
A
#
# COMPACT_ATOMS: atom_id res chain seq x y z
N MET A 1 10.07 15.05 29.56
CA MET A 1 10.25 13.59 29.40
C MET A 1 10.16 13.29 27.92
N SER A 2 11.24 12.77 27.34
CA SER A 2 11.47 12.69 25.89
C SER A 2 10.60 11.62 25.22
N ASN A 3 9.75 12.04 24.29
CA ASN A 3 8.95 11.18 23.40
C ASN A 3 9.85 10.51 22.34
N SER A 4 10.69 9.56 22.76
CA SER A 4 11.63 8.83 21.88
C SER A 4 10.93 7.83 20.95
N GLY A 5 9.75 7.33 21.35
CA GLY A 5 8.95 6.39 20.56
C GLY A 5 8.37 7.00 19.27
N GLY A 6 7.84 8.23 19.35
CA GLY A 6 7.24 8.92 18.19
C GLY A 6 8.25 9.22 17.08
N LYS A 7 9.45 9.71 17.43
CA LYS A 7 10.51 10.01 16.45
C LYS A 7 11.04 8.77 15.73
N SER A 8 11.07 7.62 16.40
CA SER A 8 11.50 6.35 15.79
C SER A 8 10.49 5.84 14.74
N GLY A 9 9.19 5.99 15.02
CA GLY A 9 8.11 5.65 14.09
C GLY A 9 8.12 6.51 12.82
N ALA A 10 8.22 7.83 12.98
CA ALA A 10 8.30 8.78 11.86
C ALA A 10 9.48 8.48 10.93
N LYS A 11 10.68 8.27 11.49
CA LYS A 11 11.87 7.92 10.71
C LYS A 11 11.68 6.64 9.89
N ARG A 12 11.05 5.61 10.45
CA ARG A 12 10.75 4.36 9.72
C ARG A 12 9.77 4.59 8.56
N LEU A 13 8.76 5.43 8.74
CA LEU A 13 7.80 5.78 7.70
C LEU A 13 8.46 6.59 6.57
N ILE A 14 9.30 7.58 6.90
CA ILE A 14 10.08 8.36 5.92
C ILE A 14 10.96 7.45 5.08
N MET A 15 11.74 6.56 5.73
CA MET A 15 12.61 5.62 5.04
C MET A 15 11.82 4.68 4.11
N ALA A 16 10.70 4.15 4.58
CA ALA A 16 9.87 3.27 3.77
C ALA A 16 9.22 3.98 2.58
N ALA A 17 8.63 5.17 2.82
CA ALA A 17 8.02 5.98 1.77
C ALA A 17 9.03 6.38 0.69
N THR A 18 10.24 6.78 1.10
CA THR A 18 11.34 7.09 0.19
C THR A 18 11.77 5.86 -0.60
N GLY A 19 11.91 4.71 0.05
CA GLY A 19 12.23 3.45 -0.62
C GLY A 19 11.20 3.05 -1.68
N TYR A 20 9.90 3.14 -1.36
CA TYR A 20 8.84 2.88 -2.33
C TYR A 20 8.83 3.88 -3.48
N ARG A 21 9.07 5.16 -3.19
CA ARG A 21 9.24 6.18 -4.23
C ARG A 21 10.37 5.82 -5.20
N HIS A 22 11.53 5.37 -4.69
CA HIS A 22 12.66 4.94 -5.53
C HIS A 22 12.36 3.67 -6.33
N MET A 23 11.42 2.84 -5.88
CA MET A 23 10.88 1.72 -6.68
C MET A 23 9.90 2.18 -7.78
N GLY A 24 9.65 3.49 -7.90
CA GLY A 24 8.71 4.06 -8.86
C GLY A 24 7.26 4.04 -8.38
N TYR A 25 6.99 3.83 -7.10
CA TYR A 25 5.63 3.88 -6.56
C TYR A 25 5.25 5.29 -6.12
N SER A 26 4.02 5.69 -6.40
CA SER A 26 3.44 6.90 -5.83
C SER A 26 2.88 6.60 -4.44
N VAL A 27 3.32 7.37 -3.44
CA VAL A 27 3.02 7.13 -2.03
C VAL A 27 2.34 8.34 -1.39
N ILE A 28 1.54 8.07 -0.37
CA ILE A 28 0.84 9.09 0.42
C ILE A 28 0.80 8.69 1.90
N PRO A 29 0.76 9.66 2.83
CA PRO A 29 0.54 9.38 4.23
C PRO A 29 -0.95 9.07 4.46
N VAL A 30 -1.23 8.16 5.39
CA VAL A 30 -2.57 7.89 5.89
C VAL A 30 -2.59 8.02 7.40
N PHE A 31 -3.77 8.24 7.98
CA PHE A 31 -3.89 8.17 9.44
C PHE A 31 -3.69 6.73 9.93
N GLY A 32 -2.95 6.59 11.03
CA GLY A 32 -2.79 5.32 11.74
C GLY A 32 -3.76 5.19 12.91
N LYS A 33 -3.61 4.11 13.70
CA LYS A 33 -4.51 3.78 14.81
C LYS A 33 -4.58 4.82 15.93
N ALA A 34 -3.62 5.73 16.01
CA ALA A 34 -3.67 6.86 16.94
C ALA A 34 -4.85 7.83 16.67
N ARG A 35 -5.52 7.71 15.50
CA ARG A 35 -6.78 8.40 15.20
C ARG A 35 -7.90 7.38 14.90
N PRO A 36 -8.55 6.83 15.95
CA PRO A 36 -9.59 5.83 15.79
C PRO A 36 -10.75 6.31 14.91
N GLY A 37 -11.23 5.44 14.02
CA GLY A 37 -12.31 5.73 13.07
C GLY A 37 -11.89 6.47 11.81
N SER A 38 -10.64 6.94 11.73
CA SER A 38 -10.07 7.58 10.54
C SER A 38 -8.87 6.82 9.98
N GLU A 39 -8.57 5.64 10.51
CA GLU A 39 -7.43 4.84 10.06
C GLU A 39 -7.52 4.58 8.56
N LYS A 40 -6.37 4.53 7.89
CA LYS A 40 -6.25 4.25 6.45
C LYS A 40 -6.77 5.35 5.53
N ILE A 41 -7.44 6.38 6.04
CA ILE A 41 -7.82 7.56 5.26
C ILE A 41 -6.56 8.37 4.94
N ALA A 42 -6.42 8.78 3.67
CA ALA A 42 -5.37 9.68 3.22
C ALA A 42 -5.33 10.96 4.08
N ALA A 43 -4.16 11.25 4.64
CA ALA A 43 -3.96 12.37 5.57
C ALA A 43 -3.72 13.71 4.84
N VAL A 44 -3.60 13.68 3.51
CA VAL A 44 -3.38 14.83 2.63
C VAL A 44 -4.28 14.72 1.39
N PRO A 45 -4.55 15.84 0.67
CA PRO A 45 -5.23 15.80 -0.62
C PRO A 45 -4.47 14.95 -1.65
N TRP A 46 -4.88 13.69 -1.80
CA TRP A 46 -4.04 12.68 -2.45
C TRP A 46 -4.22 12.58 -3.97
N LYS A 47 -5.30 13.16 -4.53
CA LYS A 47 -5.62 13.05 -5.96
C LYS A 47 -4.50 13.56 -6.87
N ALA A 48 -3.76 14.58 -6.45
CA ALA A 48 -2.61 15.09 -7.20
C ALA A 48 -1.52 14.01 -7.38
N PHE A 49 -1.35 13.11 -6.41
CA PHE A 49 -0.36 12.05 -6.46
C PHE A 49 -0.76 10.85 -7.36
N GLN A 50 -1.96 10.90 -7.95
CA GLN A 50 -2.31 9.99 -9.05
C GLN A 50 -1.63 10.37 -10.37
N GLN A 51 -1.09 11.59 -10.47
CA GLN A 51 -0.43 12.10 -11.68
C GLN A 51 1.03 12.50 -11.49
N ARG A 52 1.51 12.62 -10.25
CA ARG A 52 2.91 12.88 -9.93
C ARG A 52 3.33 12.11 -8.69
N HIS A 53 4.62 11.86 -8.53
CA HIS A 53 5.16 11.36 -7.28
C HIS A 53 5.34 12.51 -6.29
N ALA A 54 5.17 12.20 -5.00
CA ALA A 54 5.63 13.10 -3.94
C ALA A 54 7.15 13.26 -3.99
N THR A 55 7.63 14.44 -3.64
CA THR A 55 9.05 14.71 -3.44
C THR A 55 9.51 14.16 -2.10
N GLU A 56 10.81 13.91 -1.94
CA GLU A 56 11.37 13.49 -0.65
C GLU A 56 11.18 14.56 0.43
N TYR A 57 11.19 15.84 0.04
CA TYR A 57 10.85 16.95 0.92
C TYR A 57 9.40 16.84 1.42
N GLU A 58 8.41 16.67 0.52
CA GLU A 58 7.01 16.45 0.91
C GLU A 58 6.85 15.25 1.86
N ILE A 59 7.54 14.14 1.56
CA ILE A 59 7.54 12.94 2.40
C ILE A 59 8.08 13.25 3.81
N GLY A 60 9.20 13.97 3.92
CA GLY A 60 9.75 14.38 5.22
C GLY A 60 8.76 15.24 6.01
N GLN A 61 8.18 16.26 5.37
CA GLN A 61 7.21 17.16 6.01
C GLN A 61 5.99 16.42 6.57
N TRP A 62 5.50 15.38 5.87
CA TRP A 62 4.35 14.59 6.34
C TRP A 62 4.58 13.93 7.69
N TYR A 63 5.81 13.52 8.02
CA TYR A 63 6.07 12.72 9.23
C TYR A 63 6.87 13.48 10.29
N ASP A 64 7.65 14.50 9.91
CA ASP A 64 8.40 15.32 10.86
C ASP A 64 7.53 16.37 11.55
N GLN A 65 6.51 16.88 10.84
CA GLN A 65 5.66 17.98 11.32
C GLN A 65 4.25 17.53 11.70
N ASN A 66 3.85 16.32 11.31
CA ASN A 66 2.51 15.81 11.58
C ASN A 66 2.59 14.42 12.23
N ASP A 67 1.62 14.12 13.08
CA ASP A 67 1.47 12.80 13.72
C ASP A 67 0.86 11.75 12.76
N PHE A 68 1.21 11.78 11.47
CA PHE A 68 0.76 10.77 10.51
C PHE A 68 1.50 9.45 10.79
N ALA A 69 0.74 8.38 10.96
CA ALA A 69 1.26 7.10 11.45
C ALA A 69 1.06 5.95 10.45
N GLY A 70 0.80 6.28 9.18
CA GLY A 70 0.61 5.29 8.13
C GLY A 70 1.09 5.75 6.77
N LEU A 71 1.20 4.78 5.88
CA LEU A 71 1.72 4.88 4.53
C LEU A 71 0.87 4.03 3.59
N ALA A 72 0.51 4.60 2.44
CA ALA A 72 -0.17 3.92 1.37
C ALA A 72 0.54 4.11 0.03
N ILE A 73 0.33 3.18 -0.88
CA ILE A 73 0.77 3.23 -2.28
C ILE A 73 -0.46 3.47 -3.14
N ILE A 74 -0.43 4.49 -3.98
CA ILE A 74 -1.43 4.70 -5.03
C ILE A 74 -1.22 3.63 -6.10
N THR A 75 -2.27 2.88 -6.41
CA THR A 75 -2.25 1.81 -7.40
C THR A 75 -2.51 2.34 -8.81
N GLY A 76 -2.38 1.47 -9.80
CA GLY A 76 -2.57 1.77 -11.21
C GLY A 76 -1.30 2.21 -11.91
N ARG A 77 -1.47 2.92 -13.02
CA ARG A 77 -0.43 3.28 -13.99
C ARG A 77 0.71 4.08 -13.37
N ILE A 78 0.40 5.00 -12.44
CA ILE A 78 1.40 5.86 -11.80
C ILE A 78 2.45 5.05 -11.02
N SER A 79 2.08 3.89 -10.48
CA SER A 79 3.00 3.01 -9.76
C SER A 79 3.37 1.75 -10.55
N GLY A 80 2.79 1.55 -11.74
CA GLY A 80 2.91 0.29 -12.47
C GLY A 80 2.46 -0.92 -11.64
N LEU A 81 1.38 -0.75 -10.84
CA LEU A 81 0.92 -1.75 -9.87
C LEU A 81 -0.58 -1.98 -9.96
N VAL A 82 -1.00 -3.24 -9.85
CA VAL A 82 -2.36 -3.60 -9.44
C VAL A 82 -2.28 -4.50 -8.21
N VAL A 83 -3.32 -4.48 -7.38
CA VAL A 83 -3.36 -5.27 -6.14
C VAL A 83 -4.68 -6.01 -6.05
N LEU A 84 -4.62 -7.32 -5.80
CA LEU A 84 -5.77 -8.09 -5.34
C LEU A 84 -5.84 -7.98 -3.82
N ASP A 85 -6.85 -7.27 -3.34
CA ASP A 85 -7.11 -6.99 -1.92
C ASP A 85 -8.23 -7.92 -1.44
N PHE A 86 -7.84 -8.99 -0.74
CA PHE A 86 -8.80 -9.95 -0.20
C PHE A 86 -9.38 -9.49 1.13
N ASP A 87 -10.70 -9.52 1.24
CA ASP A 87 -11.42 -9.25 2.47
C ASP A 87 -12.28 -10.45 2.96
N ASP A 88 -12.26 -11.57 2.22
CA ASP A 88 -12.82 -12.87 2.59
C ASP A 88 -11.73 -13.95 2.71
N GLU A 89 -11.72 -14.66 3.85
CA GLU A 89 -10.71 -15.67 4.16
C GLU A 89 -10.84 -16.93 3.29
N ILE A 90 -12.07 -17.39 3.05
CA ILE A 90 -12.33 -18.61 2.28
C ILE A 90 -11.89 -18.42 0.83
N LEU A 91 -12.18 -17.26 0.24
CA LEU A 91 -11.72 -16.89 -1.09
C LEU A 91 -10.20 -16.74 -1.16
N ALA A 92 -9.57 -16.10 -0.17
CA ALA A 92 -8.10 -15.98 -0.13
C ALA A 92 -7.41 -17.36 -0.09
N GLN A 93 -7.93 -18.28 0.74
CA GLN A 93 -7.42 -19.65 0.80
C GLN A 93 -7.70 -20.42 -0.50
N SER A 94 -8.89 -20.25 -1.08
CA SER A 94 -9.26 -20.88 -2.35
C SER A 94 -8.35 -20.43 -3.50
N PHE A 95 -8.12 -19.12 -3.62
CA PHE A 95 -7.19 -18.54 -4.58
C PHE A 95 -5.78 -19.11 -4.42
N ALA A 96 -5.28 -19.18 -3.18
CA ALA A 96 -3.95 -19.72 -2.92
C ALA A 96 -3.82 -21.22 -3.26
N ARG A 97 -4.88 -22.01 -3.07
CA ARG A 97 -4.92 -23.43 -3.44
C ARG A 97 -5.02 -23.63 -4.95
N GLN A 98 -5.86 -22.87 -5.63
CA GLN A 98 -6.14 -23.05 -7.06
C GLN A 98 -5.06 -22.43 -7.95
N LEU A 99 -4.49 -21.30 -7.54
CA LEU A 99 -3.52 -20.51 -8.31
C LEU A 99 -2.26 -20.22 -7.48
N PRO A 100 -1.56 -21.25 -6.94
CA PRO A 100 -0.46 -21.06 -6.00
C PRO A 100 0.71 -20.25 -6.60
N HIS A 101 0.93 -20.35 -7.92
CA HIS A 101 1.96 -19.58 -8.62
C HIS A 101 1.70 -18.07 -8.57
N LEU A 102 0.43 -17.62 -8.55
CA LEU A 102 0.09 -16.20 -8.42
C LEU A 102 0.31 -15.65 -7.01
N THR A 103 0.38 -16.52 -5.99
CA THR A 103 0.69 -16.11 -4.61
C THR A 103 2.18 -15.86 -4.38
N GLN A 104 3.05 -16.23 -5.32
CA GLN A 104 4.50 -16.04 -5.24
C GLN A 104 4.92 -14.61 -5.61
N THR A 105 4.15 -13.62 -5.21
CA THR A 105 4.34 -12.21 -5.51
C THR A 105 4.50 -11.38 -4.24
N ARG A 106 4.92 -10.11 -4.35
CA ARG A 106 4.97 -9.21 -3.19
C ARG A 106 3.62 -9.22 -2.47
N THR A 107 3.63 -9.52 -1.17
CA THR A 107 2.42 -9.68 -0.37
C THR A 107 2.51 -8.89 0.92
N ILE A 108 1.49 -8.07 1.17
CA ILE A 108 1.24 -7.42 2.46
C ILE A 108 0.07 -8.13 3.13
N ARG A 109 0.19 -8.46 4.42
CA ARG A 109 -0.93 -8.93 5.23
C ARG A 109 -1.65 -7.74 5.85
N SER A 110 -2.98 -7.71 5.75
CA SER A 110 -3.79 -6.54 6.05
C SER A 110 -4.49 -6.59 7.41
N GLY A 111 -4.45 -5.46 8.12
CA GLY A 111 -5.25 -5.15 9.30
C GLY A 111 -5.31 -6.22 10.38
N SER A 112 -6.46 -6.29 11.05
CA SER A 112 -6.76 -7.25 12.12
C SER A 112 -7.03 -8.67 11.63
N ARG A 113 -7.43 -8.85 10.37
CA ARG A 113 -7.78 -10.17 9.79
C ARG A 113 -6.59 -10.90 9.17
N GLY A 114 -5.49 -10.20 8.90
CA GLY A 114 -4.28 -10.81 8.30
C GLY A 114 -4.52 -11.36 6.89
N LEU A 115 -5.44 -10.76 6.12
CA LEU A 115 -5.73 -11.22 4.76
C LEU A 115 -4.72 -10.64 3.76
N PRO A 116 -4.41 -11.37 2.66
CA PRO A 116 -3.35 -10.97 1.76
C PRO A 116 -3.79 -9.87 0.79
N HIS A 117 -2.92 -8.87 0.61
CA HIS A 117 -2.88 -8.00 -0.55
C HIS A 117 -1.78 -8.53 -1.48
N TYR A 118 -2.14 -9.12 -2.61
CA TYR A 118 -1.18 -9.60 -3.62
C TYR A 118 -0.91 -8.50 -4.63
N TYR A 119 0.34 -8.06 -4.74
CA TYR A 119 0.75 -7.00 -5.65
C TYR A 119 1.22 -7.59 -6.96
N TYR A 120 0.85 -7.00 -8.10
CA TYR A 120 1.32 -7.41 -9.42
C TYR A 120 1.77 -6.21 -10.22
N LYS A 121 2.75 -6.43 -11.10
CA LYS A 121 3.23 -5.39 -12.01
C LYS A 121 2.22 -5.17 -13.12
N LEU A 122 1.85 -3.90 -13.32
CA LEU A 122 1.04 -3.44 -14.43
C LEU A 122 1.95 -2.95 -15.55
N ALA A 123 1.77 -3.50 -16.76
CA ALA A 123 2.52 -3.02 -17.92
C ALA A 123 2.16 -1.57 -18.25
N SER A 124 3.14 -0.76 -18.63
CA SER A 124 2.98 0.69 -18.82
C SER A 124 1.97 1.11 -19.89
N HIS A 125 1.67 0.22 -20.83
CA HIS A 125 0.69 0.44 -21.90
C HIS A 125 -0.74 0.06 -21.51
N LEU A 126 -0.95 -0.51 -20.32
CA LEU A 126 -2.26 -0.91 -19.83
C LEU A 126 -2.81 0.13 -18.84
N SER A 127 -4.11 0.39 -18.94
CA SER A 127 -4.89 1.10 -17.92
C SER A 127 -5.99 0.16 -17.48
N ILE A 128 -6.07 -0.10 -16.19
CA ILE A 128 -7.05 -1.03 -15.61
C ILE A 128 -7.88 -0.25 -14.60
N SER A 129 -9.19 -0.28 -14.79
CA SER A 129 -10.14 0.28 -13.84
C SER A 129 -10.14 -0.54 -12.55
N THR A 130 -10.38 0.12 -11.43
CA THR A 130 -10.62 -0.61 -10.18
C THR A 130 -11.95 -1.37 -10.28
N HIS A 131 -11.96 -2.61 -9.83
CA HIS A 131 -13.17 -3.42 -9.75
C HIS A 131 -13.41 -3.86 -8.32
N LYS A 132 -14.63 -3.65 -7.83
CA LYS A 132 -15.08 -4.22 -6.56
C LYS A 132 -15.80 -5.52 -6.82
N CYS A 133 -15.40 -6.58 -6.14
CA CYS A 133 -16.06 -7.87 -6.23
C CYS A 133 -16.33 -8.41 -4.83
N THR A 134 -17.28 -9.33 -4.72
CA THR A 134 -17.59 -9.95 -3.43
C THR A 134 -16.38 -10.71 -2.92
N GLY A 135 -15.80 -10.27 -1.80
CA GLY A 135 -14.71 -10.95 -1.09
C GLY A 135 -13.29 -10.67 -1.62
N VAL A 136 -13.16 -9.92 -2.72
CA VAL A 136 -11.87 -9.47 -3.27
C VAL A 136 -12.04 -8.23 -4.15
N ASP A 137 -11.26 -7.19 -3.89
CA ASP A 137 -11.21 -6.00 -4.73
C ASP A 137 -9.94 -6.01 -5.62
N LEU A 138 -10.09 -5.64 -6.89
CA LEU A 138 -8.96 -5.30 -7.76
C LEU A 138 -8.68 -3.80 -7.64
N GLN A 139 -7.65 -3.45 -6.88
CA GLN A 139 -7.19 -2.07 -6.69
C GLN A 139 -6.23 -1.70 -7.83
N ALA A 140 -6.66 -0.77 -8.69
CA ALA A 140 -5.91 -0.33 -9.87
C ALA A 140 -5.93 1.21 -9.97
N ASP A 141 -6.21 1.79 -11.16
CA ASP A 141 -6.25 3.24 -11.31
C ASP A 141 -7.30 3.87 -10.36
N GLY A 142 -6.95 5.02 -9.77
CA GLY A 142 -7.86 5.79 -8.90
C GLY A 142 -8.00 5.26 -7.48
N ARG A 143 -7.13 4.36 -7.03
CA ARG A 143 -7.12 3.78 -5.67
C ARG A 143 -5.75 3.83 -5.03
N TYR A 144 -5.71 3.50 -3.75
CA TYR A 144 -4.49 3.25 -3.01
C TYR A 144 -4.70 2.09 -2.05
N VAL A 145 -3.61 1.44 -1.66
CA VAL A 145 -3.58 0.39 -0.64
C VAL A 145 -2.63 0.78 0.49
N VAL A 146 -3.03 0.54 1.73
CA VAL A 146 -2.15 0.73 2.89
C VAL A 146 -1.09 -0.37 2.89
N THR A 147 0.13 0.00 3.29
CA THR A 147 1.30 -0.89 3.24
C THR A 147 2.15 -0.81 4.51
N SER A 148 3.08 -1.76 4.64
CA SER A 148 4.10 -1.76 5.69
C SER A 148 5.02 -0.54 5.54
N PRO A 149 5.43 0.13 6.65
CA PRO A 149 5.35 -0.33 8.04
C PRO A 149 4.16 0.23 8.84
N THR A 150 3.04 0.57 8.19
CA THR A 150 1.81 0.99 8.91
C THR A 150 1.38 -0.08 9.90
N GLU A 151 0.98 0.30 11.11
CA GLU A 151 0.55 -0.66 12.12
C GLU A 151 -0.61 -1.53 11.62
N GLY A 152 -0.50 -2.86 11.79
CA GLY A 152 -1.46 -3.83 11.26
C GLY A 152 -1.22 -4.22 9.80
N TYR A 153 -0.20 -3.66 9.14
CA TYR A 153 0.18 -4.05 7.78
C TYR A 153 1.61 -4.59 7.78
N THR A 154 1.77 -5.89 7.54
CA THR A 154 3.07 -6.55 7.60
C THR A 154 3.50 -7.08 6.24
N LEU A 155 4.78 -6.91 5.92
CA LEU A 155 5.37 -7.51 4.73
C LEU A 155 5.55 -9.01 4.97
N GLU A 156 4.73 -9.83 4.31
CA GLU A 156 4.87 -11.29 4.35
C GLU A 156 5.89 -11.77 3.31
N ARG A 157 5.76 -11.28 2.09
CA ARG A 157 6.68 -11.59 0.98
C ARG A 157 7.24 -10.31 0.38
N GLY A 158 8.56 -10.15 0.49
CA GLY A 158 9.32 -9.06 -0.15
C GLY A 158 9.58 -9.29 -1.64
N GLY A 159 10.52 -8.54 -2.19
CA GLY A 159 10.89 -8.63 -3.60
C GLY A 159 10.00 -7.80 -4.54
N GLN A 160 10.25 -7.97 -5.84
CA GLN A 160 9.49 -7.32 -6.90
C GLN A 160 8.17 -8.05 -7.16
N PRO A 161 7.07 -7.32 -7.41
CA PRO A 161 5.81 -7.91 -7.86
C PRO A 161 5.99 -8.76 -9.13
N LEU A 162 5.30 -9.89 -9.19
CA LEU A 162 5.18 -10.70 -10.41
C LEU A 162 4.52 -9.87 -11.52
N MET A 163 5.02 -10.04 -12.75
CA MET A 163 4.35 -9.51 -13.93
C MET A 163 3.23 -10.47 -14.33
N LEU A 164 2.02 -9.94 -14.51
CA LEU A 164 0.94 -10.71 -15.14
C LEU A 164 1.26 -10.78 -16.64
N THR A 165 1.89 -11.87 -17.06
CA THR A 165 1.99 -12.22 -18.47
C THR A 165 0.80 -13.10 -18.84
N SER A 166 0.20 -12.84 -20.00
CA SER A 166 -0.82 -13.68 -20.63
C SER A 166 -0.35 -15.10 -20.83
#